data_AF-A0A2K1Q1G3-F1
#
_entry.id   AF-A0A2K1Q1G3-F1
#
_cell.length_a   1.000
_cell.length_b   1.000
_cell.length_c   1.000
_cell.angle_alpha   90.00
_cell.angle_beta   90.00
_cell.angle_gamma   90.00
#
_symmetry.space_group_name_H-M   'P 1'
#
loop_
_entity.id
_entity.type
_entity.pdbx_description
1 polymer ?
#
loop_
_entity_poly.entity_id
_entity_poly.type
_entity_poly.pdbx_seq_one_letter_code
_entity_poly.pdbx_strand_id
1 'polypeptide(L)'
;MEAKDMLAVTAAVVTAILATSKLVSDKEGKISDFRKDWITTFRAALAECLGEAHVIAGRIKIRIKHIAAAQGIPEASVKLSPFDREKLEGELIAHWNNYRRSYRDVLLHLNFAETSVQLFCERTNPPQTRGRSPEDIWRRLSDNPRTLAERLLLEAKKKSQKLDSLEQATPAAIELVSELDQLLTGMLGDYDKMGTEGAYEKIDEKIMRATLLGNLVIKPEWNRIKQGEKMHRRAIFIAHVVVAVGFVGLVYATVR
;
A
#
# COMPACT_ATOMS: atom_id res chain seq x y z
N MET A 1 -15.59 -42.66 35.90
CA MET A 1 -15.17 -41.24 35.99
C MET A 1 -16.07 -40.59 37.00
N GLU A 2 -15.53 -40.07 38.09
CA GLU A 2 -16.36 -39.34 39.05
C GLU A 2 -16.81 -38.02 38.41
N ALA A 3 -17.94 -37.45 38.87
CA ALA A 3 -18.44 -36.18 38.36
C ALA A 3 -17.40 -35.04 38.41
N LYS A 4 -16.46 -35.13 39.37
CA LYS A 4 -15.32 -34.21 39.53
C LYS A 4 -14.33 -34.29 38.37
N ASP A 5 -14.05 -35.47 37.84
CA ASP A 5 -13.12 -35.68 36.72
C ASP A 5 -13.71 -35.08 35.42
N MET A 6 -15.00 -35.30 35.19
CA MET A 6 -15.71 -34.71 34.05
C MET A 6 -15.71 -33.18 34.09
N LEU A 7 -15.94 -32.61 35.28
CA LEU A 7 -15.87 -31.16 35.48
C LEU A 7 -14.46 -30.62 35.18
N ALA A 8 -13.41 -31.28 35.67
CA ALA A 8 -12.03 -30.88 35.45
C ALA A 8 -11.64 -30.91 33.97
N VAL A 9 -12.04 -31.97 33.25
CA VAL A 9 -11.79 -32.08 31.80
C VAL A 9 -12.53 -30.98 31.03
N THR A 10 -13.78 -30.70 31.40
CA THR A 10 -14.58 -29.66 30.73
C THR A 10 -13.99 -28.27 30.95
N ALA A 11 -13.57 -27.97 32.19
CA ALA A 11 -12.90 -26.71 32.52
C ALA A 11 -11.56 -26.55 31.76
N ALA A 12 -10.78 -27.61 31.63
CA ALA A 12 -9.53 -27.60 30.87
C ALA A 12 -9.76 -27.31 29.38
N VAL A 13 -10.78 -27.93 28.76
CA VAL A 13 -11.14 -27.70 27.35
C VAL A 13 -11.59 -26.26 27.11
N VAL A 14 -12.46 -25.72 27.98
CA VAL A 14 -12.90 -24.32 27.88
C VAL A 14 -11.71 -23.37 28.00
N THR A 15 -10.82 -23.62 28.98
CA THR A 15 -9.62 -22.80 29.19
C THR A 15 -8.68 -22.84 27.97
N ALA A 16 -8.46 -24.01 27.37
CA ALA A 16 -7.63 -24.16 26.18
C ALA A 16 -8.21 -23.37 24.97
N ILE A 17 -9.53 -23.36 24.83
CA ILE A 17 -10.19 -22.65 23.72
C ILE A 17 -10.12 -21.14 23.93
N LEU A 18 -10.38 -20.65 25.15
CA LEU A 18 -10.20 -19.24 25.49
C LEU A 18 -8.77 -18.76 25.26
N ALA A 19 -7.77 -19.57 25.62
CA ALA A 19 -6.36 -19.27 25.36
C ALA A 19 -6.05 -19.19 23.85
N THR A 20 -6.61 -20.09 23.05
CA THR A 20 -6.44 -20.09 21.59
C THR A 20 -7.10 -18.85 20.96
N SER A 21 -8.32 -18.50 21.38
CA SER A 21 -9.02 -17.29 20.94
C SER A 21 -8.23 -16.02 21.28
N LYS A 22 -7.62 -15.96 22.48
CA LYS A 22 -6.76 -14.85 22.87
C LYS A 22 -5.53 -14.73 21.96
N LEU A 23 -4.83 -15.83 21.69
CA LEU A 23 -3.67 -15.82 20.79
C LEU A 23 -4.00 -15.33 19.38
N VAL A 24 -5.14 -15.76 18.85
CA VAL A 24 -5.63 -15.30 17.53
C VAL A 24 -5.94 -13.81 17.58
N SER A 25 -6.64 -13.34 18.61
CA SER A 25 -6.94 -11.93 18.80
C SER A 25 -5.69 -11.06 18.92
N ASP A 26 -4.69 -11.50 19.67
CA ASP A 26 -3.43 -10.76 19.85
C ASP A 26 -2.63 -10.69 18.54
N LYS A 27 -2.60 -11.77 17.76
CA LYS A 27 -1.98 -11.78 16.43
C LYS A 27 -2.66 -10.78 15.50
N GLU A 28 -3.99 -10.81 15.44
CA GLU A 28 -4.76 -9.98 14.52
C GLU A 28 -4.79 -8.50 14.94
N GLY A 29 -4.74 -8.23 16.25
CA GLY A 29 -4.52 -6.88 16.77
C GLY A 29 -3.22 -6.28 16.22
N LYS A 30 -2.12 -7.02 16.32
CA LYS A 30 -0.82 -6.59 15.77
C LYS A 30 -0.84 -6.37 14.26
N ILE A 31 -1.51 -7.24 13.50
CA ILE A 31 -1.64 -7.08 12.04
C ILE A 31 -2.45 -5.82 11.71
N SER A 32 -3.55 -5.59 12.44
CA SER A 32 -4.38 -4.39 12.27
C SER A 32 -3.58 -3.11 12.54
N ASP A 33 -2.78 -3.11 13.61
CA ASP A 33 -1.94 -1.96 13.97
C ASP A 33 -0.83 -1.71 12.94
N PHE A 34 -0.18 -2.77 12.44
CA PHE A 34 0.77 -2.64 11.32
C PHE A 34 0.12 -2.04 10.08
N ARG A 35 -1.11 -2.44 9.72
CA ARG A 35 -1.83 -1.86 8.57
C ARG A 35 -2.20 -0.39 8.81
N LYS A 36 -2.61 -0.02 10.03
CA LYS A 36 -2.90 1.38 10.37
C LYS A 36 -1.64 2.23 10.27
N ASP A 37 -0.53 1.72 10.77
CA ASP A 37 0.77 2.38 10.70
C ASP A 37 1.18 2.57 9.24
N TRP A 38 1.14 1.50 8.43
CA TRP A 38 1.41 1.57 6.99
C TRP A 38 0.52 2.59 6.26
N ILE A 39 -0.78 2.65 6.55
CA ILE A 39 -1.67 3.67 5.94
C ILE A 39 -1.23 5.07 6.34
N THR A 40 -0.82 5.25 7.60
CA THR A 40 -0.44 6.55 8.15
C THR A 40 0.87 7.03 7.54
N THR A 41 1.88 6.17 7.49
CA THR A 41 3.19 6.47 6.90
C THR A 41 3.09 6.64 5.38
N PHE A 42 2.27 5.84 4.69
CA PHE A 42 2.02 6.01 3.26
C PHE A 42 1.34 7.35 2.94
N ARG A 43 0.30 7.73 3.71
CA ARG A 43 -0.36 9.03 3.55
C ARG A 43 0.60 10.18 3.79
N ALA A 44 1.44 10.09 4.81
CA ALA A 44 2.44 11.11 5.10
C ALA A 44 3.44 11.25 3.95
N ALA A 45 4.02 10.14 3.48
CA ALA A 45 4.97 10.13 2.37
C ALA A 45 4.35 10.66 1.07
N LEU A 46 3.10 10.29 0.77
CA LEU A 46 2.39 10.78 -0.41
C LEU A 46 2.09 12.28 -0.30
N ALA A 47 1.62 12.75 0.86
CA ALA A 47 1.34 14.16 1.08
C ALA A 47 2.61 15.02 0.99
N GLU A 48 3.72 14.54 1.54
CA GLU A 48 5.02 15.21 1.45
C GLU A 48 5.52 15.26 0.00
N CYS A 49 5.42 14.14 -0.73
CA CYS A 49 5.78 14.07 -2.15
C CYS A 49 4.98 15.06 -3.00
N LEU A 50 3.66 15.06 -2.86
CA LEU A 50 2.79 15.94 -3.64
C LEU A 50 2.90 17.41 -3.20
N GLY A 51 3.09 17.66 -1.90
CA GLY A 51 3.32 19.00 -1.37
C GLY A 51 4.61 19.63 -1.89
N GLU A 52 5.72 18.87 -1.89
CA GLU A 52 6.99 19.35 -2.43
C GLU A 52 6.91 19.58 -3.94
N ALA A 53 6.22 18.72 -4.70
CA ALA A 53 5.95 18.95 -6.12
C ALA A 53 5.21 20.26 -6.36
N HIS A 54 4.17 20.54 -5.56
CA HIS A 54 3.40 21.79 -5.64
C HIS A 54 4.26 23.01 -5.30
N VAL A 55 5.12 22.93 -4.29
CA VAL A 55 6.03 24.02 -3.91
C VAL A 55 7.04 24.30 -5.02
N ILE A 56 7.64 23.26 -5.62
CA ILE A 56 8.57 23.40 -6.73
C ILE A 56 7.89 24.11 -7.91
N ALA A 57 6.75 23.59 -8.37
CA ALA A 57 6.00 24.16 -9.48
C ALA A 57 5.52 25.59 -9.20
N GLY A 58 5.02 25.85 -8.00
CA GLY A 58 4.53 27.16 -7.57
C GLY A 58 5.64 28.21 -7.50
N ARG A 59 6.82 27.86 -6.96
CA ARG A 59 7.97 28.76 -6.91
C ARG A 59 8.47 29.14 -8.31
N ILE A 60 8.52 28.18 -9.23
CA ILE A 60 8.89 28.42 -10.63
C ILE A 60 7.90 29.41 -11.28
N LYS A 61 6.59 29.17 -11.11
CA LYS A 61 5.53 30.04 -11.64
C LYS A 61 5.63 31.47 -11.08
N ILE A 62 5.78 31.61 -9.76
CA ILE A 62 5.88 32.92 -9.09
C ILE A 62 7.10 33.70 -9.63
N ARG A 63 8.25 33.04 -9.79
CA ARG A 63 9.47 33.68 -10.31
C ARG A 63 9.29 34.15 -11.75
N ILE A 64 8.73 33.32 -12.61
CA ILE A 64 8.46 33.68 -14.00
C ILE A 64 7.49 34.86 -14.07
N LYS A 65 6.44 34.88 -13.24
CA LYS A 65 5.51 36.02 -13.15
C LYS A 65 6.18 37.32 -12.70
N HIS A 66 7.11 37.26 -11.74
CA HIS A 66 7.86 38.44 -11.32
C HIS A 66 8.78 38.97 -12.42
N ILE A 67 9.43 38.09 -13.17
CA ILE A 67 10.29 38.48 -14.29
C ILE A 67 9.44 39.06 -15.43
N ALA A 68 8.31 38.42 -15.75
CA ALA A 68 7.33 38.92 -16.72
C ALA A 68 6.87 40.35 -16.39
N ALA A 69 6.49 40.58 -15.13
CA ALA A 69 6.06 41.88 -14.64
C ALA A 69 7.18 42.93 -14.68
N ALA A 70 8.42 42.54 -14.38
CA ALA A 70 9.57 43.45 -14.43
C ALA A 70 9.96 43.85 -15.86
N GLN A 71 9.78 42.96 -16.83
CA GLN A 71 10.14 43.19 -18.23
C GLN A 71 8.97 43.70 -19.09
N GLY A 72 7.73 43.65 -18.60
CA GLY A 72 6.54 43.99 -19.37
C GLY A 72 6.25 43.01 -20.53
N ILE A 73 6.75 41.77 -20.42
CA ILE A 73 6.67 40.72 -21.44
C ILE A 73 5.62 39.69 -21.00
N PRO A 74 4.81 39.11 -21.91
CA PRO A 74 3.89 38.03 -21.55
C PRO A 74 4.62 36.81 -20.99
N GLU A 75 4.00 36.15 -20.00
CA GLU A 75 4.59 35.03 -19.22
C GLU A 75 5.14 33.90 -20.10
N ALA A 76 4.51 33.64 -21.25
CA ALA A 76 4.87 32.57 -22.17
C ALA A 76 6.18 32.79 -22.95
N SER A 77 6.68 34.03 -23.04
CA SER A 77 7.93 34.34 -23.75
C SER A 77 9.08 34.73 -22.83
N VAL A 78 8.89 34.62 -21.51
CA VAL A 78 9.94 34.86 -20.52
C VAL A 78 10.95 33.72 -20.58
N LYS A 79 12.21 34.07 -20.83
CA LYS A 79 13.36 33.16 -20.67
C LYS A 79 14.07 33.52 -19.39
N LEU A 80 14.38 32.54 -18.54
CA LEU A 80 15.18 32.81 -17.35
C LEU A 80 16.60 33.21 -17.75
N SER A 81 17.08 34.31 -17.17
CA SER A 81 18.51 34.64 -17.18
C SER A 81 19.30 33.50 -16.52
N PRO A 82 20.51 33.16 -16.99
CA PRO A 82 21.35 32.14 -16.35
C PRO A 82 21.56 32.38 -14.85
N PHE A 83 21.66 33.65 -14.44
CA PHE A 83 21.83 34.03 -13.04
C PHE A 83 20.58 33.77 -12.18
N ASP A 84 19.40 34.13 -12.69
CA ASP A 84 18.14 33.88 -11.99
C ASP A 84 17.85 32.39 -11.89
N ARG A 85 18.26 31.63 -12.90
CA ARG A 85 18.18 30.17 -12.90
C ARG A 85 19.05 29.54 -11.82
N GLU A 86 20.31 29.94 -11.70
CA GLU A 86 21.21 29.40 -10.66
C GLU A 86 20.69 29.67 -9.25
N LYS A 87 20.18 30.89 -9.02
CA LYS A 87 19.54 31.24 -7.74
C LYS A 87 18.29 30.41 -7.47
N LEU A 88 17.45 30.20 -8.48
CA LEU A 88 16.26 29.38 -8.38
C LEU A 88 16.61 27.91 -8.08
N GLU A 89 17.61 27.37 -8.78
CA GLU A 89 18.11 26.01 -8.54
C GLU A 89 18.62 25.89 -7.09
N GLY A 90 19.37 26.88 -6.59
CA GLY A 90 19.81 26.95 -5.19
C GLY A 90 18.64 26.85 -4.19
N GLU A 91 17.56 27.61 -4.41
CA GLU A 91 16.36 27.58 -3.57
C GLU A 91 15.60 26.24 -3.68
N LEU A 92 15.61 25.61 -4.86
CA LEU A 92 14.85 24.38 -5.14
C LEU A 92 15.58 23.10 -4.72
N ILE A 93 16.91 23.10 -4.54
CA ILE A 93 17.67 21.88 -4.20
C ILE A 93 17.11 21.17 -2.96
N ALA A 94 16.77 21.92 -1.90
CA ALA A 94 16.21 21.33 -0.68
C ALA A 94 14.87 20.65 -0.95
N HIS A 95 13.97 21.33 -1.67
CA HIS A 95 12.66 20.82 -2.07
C HIS A 95 12.78 19.58 -2.98
N TRP A 96 13.75 19.58 -3.91
CA TRP A 96 14.04 18.43 -4.76
C TRP A 96 14.56 17.22 -3.99
N ASN A 97 15.41 17.44 -2.99
CA ASN A 97 15.91 16.36 -2.14
C ASN A 97 14.80 15.75 -1.30
N ASN A 98 13.92 16.58 -0.72
CA ASN A 98 12.74 16.13 0.00
C ASN A 98 11.80 15.36 -0.94
N TYR A 99 11.48 15.92 -2.10
CA TYR A 99 10.63 15.28 -3.11
C TYR A 99 11.14 13.89 -3.50
N ARG A 100 12.44 13.75 -3.80
CA ARG A 100 13.04 12.45 -4.16
C ARG A 100 12.98 11.45 -3.01
N ARG A 101 13.18 11.92 -1.77
CA ARG A 101 13.08 11.09 -0.58
C ARG A 101 11.64 10.58 -0.41
N SER A 102 10.67 11.48 -0.35
CA SER A 102 9.26 11.13 -0.19
C SER A 102 8.74 10.29 -1.36
N TYR A 103 9.20 10.56 -2.60
CA TYR A 103 8.88 9.74 -3.77
C TYR A 103 9.36 8.29 -3.60
N ARG A 104 10.62 8.09 -3.16
CA ARG A 104 11.16 6.75 -2.88
C ARG A 104 10.41 6.08 -1.74
N ASP A 105 10.07 6.82 -0.70
CA ASP A 105 9.29 6.29 0.42
C ASP A 105 7.91 5.83 -0.06
N VAL A 106 7.22 6.62 -0.89
CA VAL A 106 5.96 6.21 -1.54
C VAL A 106 6.16 4.93 -2.36
N LEU A 107 7.21 4.86 -3.18
CA LEU A 107 7.51 3.64 -3.94
C LEU A 107 7.76 2.44 -3.05
N LEU A 108 8.46 2.58 -1.92
CA LEU A 108 8.69 1.49 -0.98
C LEU A 108 7.38 0.99 -0.35
N HIS A 109 6.46 1.90 -0.01
CA HIS A 109 5.13 1.53 0.49
C HIS A 109 4.27 0.85 -0.59
N LEU A 110 4.48 1.19 -1.87
CA LEU A 110 3.74 0.62 -3.02
C LEU A 110 4.40 -0.63 -3.61
N ASN A 111 5.69 -0.86 -3.37
CA ASN A 111 6.45 -2.03 -3.84
C ASN A 111 6.10 -3.28 -3.02
N PHE A 112 4.80 -3.54 -2.91
CA PHE A 112 4.10 -4.70 -2.39
C PHE A 112 4.08 -5.86 -3.40
N ALA A 113 5.14 -6.01 -4.22
CA ALA A 113 5.40 -7.27 -4.90
C ALA A 113 5.51 -8.41 -3.86
N GLU A 114 5.91 -8.12 -2.62
CA GLU A 114 6.00 -9.10 -1.53
C GLU A 114 4.70 -9.30 -0.74
N THR A 115 3.84 -8.29 -0.59
CA THR A 115 2.63 -8.45 0.26
C THR A 115 1.45 -9.10 -0.46
N SER A 116 1.42 -9.05 -1.80
CA SER A 116 0.49 -9.84 -2.61
C SER A 116 0.98 -11.28 -2.81
N VAL A 117 2.30 -11.51 -2.89
CA VAL A 117 2.91 -12.85 -2.95
C VAL A 117 2.82 -13.57 -1.60
N GLN A 118 3.01 -12.90 -0.46
CA GLN A 118 2.78 -13.48 0.88
C GLN A 118 1.32 -13.92 1.06
N LEU A 119 0.33 -13.11 0.64
CA LEU A 119 -1.09 -13.48 0.71
C LEU A 119 -1.48 -14.61 -0.25
N PHE A 120 -0.74 -14.81 -1.35
CA PHE A 120 -0.93 -15.93 -2.27
C PHE A 120 -0.27 -17.22 -1.75
N CYS A 121 0.93 -17.14 -1.20
CA CYS A 121 1.63 -18.27 -0.57
C CYS A 121 0.95 -18.77 0.70
N GLU A 122 0.28 -17.91 1.47
CA GLU A 122 -0.37 -18.29 2.73
C GLU A 122 -1.78 -18.90 2.55
N ARG A 123 -2.35 -18.87 1.32
CA ARG A 123 -3.73 -19.34 1.08
C ARG A 123 -3.89 -20.48 0.08
N THR A 124 -2.92 -20.71 -0.80
CA THR A 124 -2.89 -21.93 -1.61
C THR A 124 -1.90 -22.89 -0.97
N ASN A 125 -2.37 -24.08 -0.58
CA ASN A 125 -1.50 -25.24 -0.36
C ASN A 125 -0.36 -25.18 -1.37
N PRO A 126 0.91 -25.19 -0.96
CA PRO A 126 2.00 -25.21 -1.94
C PRO A 126 1.68 -26.37 -2.89
N PRO A 127 1.75 -26.16 -4.22
CA PRO A 127 1.69 -27.30 -5.12
C PRO A 127 2.74 -28.27 -4.58
N GLN A 128 2.33 -29.50 -4.28
CA GLN A 128 3.25 -30.54 -3.86
C GLN A 128 4.26 -30.73 -5.00
N THR A 129 5.32 -29.93 -5.00
CA THR A 129 6.50 -30.13 -5.83
C THR A 129 7.25 -31.27 -5.17
N ARG A 130 6.74 -32.48 -5.38
CA ARG A 130 7.49 -33.70 -5.12
C ARG A 130 8.83 -33.59 -5.85
N GLY A 131 9.91 -33.49 -5.06
CA GLY A 131 11.27 -33.81 -5.47
C GLY A 131 12.00 -32.83 -6.39
N ARG A 132 12.01 -31.52 -6.13
CA ARG A 132 12.97 -30.62 -6.81
C ARG A 132 13.86 -29.87 -5.84
N SER A 133 15.16 -29.89 -6.15
CA SER A 133 16.20 -29.20 -5.39
C SER A 133 15.96 -27.68 -5.41
N PRO A 134 16.11 -26.98 -4.28
CA PRO A 134 16.04 -25.51 -4.21
C PRO A 134 16.96 -24.80 -5.22
N GLU A 135 18.06 -25.45 -5.60
CA GLU A 135 19.04 -24.93 -6.56
C GLU A 135 18.45 -24.77 -7.97
N ASP A 136 17.55 -25.65 -8.39
CA ASP A 136 16.91 -25.59 -9.71
C ASP A 136 15.91 -24.42 -9.82
N ILE A 137 15.32 -24.03 -8.68
CA ILE A 137 14.40 -22.88 -8.61
C ILE A 137 15.20 -21.59 -8.75
N TRP A 138 16.33 -21.49 -8.03
CA TRP A 138 17.22 -20.34 -8.09
C TRP A 138 17.87 -20.16 -9.47
N ARG A 139 18.33 -21.24 -10.11
CA ARG A 139 18.88 -21.18 -11.48
C ARG A 139 17.88 -20.65 -12.49
N ARG A 140 16.61 -21.07 -12.38
CA ARG A 140 15.55 -20.59 -13.27
C ARG A 140 15.19 -19.12 -13.03
N LEU A 141 15.29 -18.65 -11.79
CA LEU A 141 15.10 -17.25 -11.45
C LEU A 141 16.25 -16.38 -11.97
N SER A 142 17.49 -16.89 -11.97
CA SER A 142 18.66 -16.15 -12.47
C SER A 142 18.74 -16.10 -13.99
N ASP A 143 18.35 -17.16 -14.69
CA ASP A 143 18.70 -17.34 -16.10
C ASP A 143 17.74 -16.62 -17.06
N ASN A 144 16.55 -16.19 -16.62
CA ASN A 144 15.60 -15.49 -17.50
C ASN A 144 14.54 -14.65 -16.76
N PRO A 145 14.91 -13.50 -16.17
CA PRO A 145 14.01 -12.70 -15.33
C PRO A 145 12.82 -12.11 -16.10
N ARG A 146 12.98 -11.79 -17.40
CA ARG A 146 11.94 -11.15 -18.22
C ARG A 146 10.81 -12.10 -18.60
N THR A 147 11.13 -13.32 -19.00
CA THR A 147 10.12 -14.32 -19.44
C THR A 147 9.35 -14.93 -18.28
N LEU A 148 9.96 -15.04 -17.10
CA LEU A 148 9.26 -15.48 -15.89
C LEU A 148 8.32 -14.39 -15.37
N ALA A 149 8.78 -13.14 -15.31
CA ALA A 149 7.94 -12.00 -14.92
C ALA A 149 6.73 -11.85 -15.84
N GLU A 150 6.91 -11.99 -17.15
CA GLU A 150 5.81 -11.95 -18.11
C GLU A 150 4.84 -13.12 -17.95
N ARG A 151 5.32 -14.35 -17.71
CA ARG A 151 4.44 -15.51 -17.47
C ARG A 151 3.68 -15.41 -16.15
N LEU A 152 4.34 -14.93 -15.09
CA LEU A 152 3.71 -14.68 -13.79
C LEU A 152 2.70 -13.54 -13.88
N LEU A 153 2.99 -12.49 -14.66
CA LEU A 153 2.03 -11.43 -14.98
C LEU A 153 0.83 -11.96 -15.78
N LEU A 154 1.05 -12.86 -16.74
CA LEU A 154 -0.01 -13.44 -17.56
C LEU A 154 -0.90 -14.40 -16.74
N GLU A 155 -0.31 -15.20 -15.87
CA GLU A 155 -1.03 -16.09 -14.95
C GLU A 155 -1.74 -15.31 -13.84
N ALA A 156 -1.12 -14.23 -13.33
CA ALA A 156 -1.75 -13.31 -12.40
C ALA A 156 -2.95 -12.62 -13.05
N LYS A 157 -2.84 -12.14 -14.30
CA LYS A 157 -3.96 -11.58 -15.08
C LYS A 157 -5.07 -12.60 -15.32
N LYS A 158 -4.73 -13.85 -15.69
CA LYS A 158 -5.72 -14.92 -15.87
C LYS A 158 -6.43 -15.34 -14.58
N LYS A 159 -5.76 -15.25 -13.43
CA LYS A 159 -6.35 -15.55 -12.12
C LYS A 159 -7.05 -14.36 -11.48
N SER A 160 -6.68 -13.12 -11.82
CA SER A 160 -7.31 -11.91 -11.29
C SER A 160 -8.73 -11.74 -11.81
N GLN A 161 -8.97 -12.10 -13.08
CA GLN A 161 -10.29 -12.11 -13.74
C GLN A 161 -11.37 -12.98 -13.04
N LYS A 162 -11.03 -13.70 -11.96
CA LYS A 162 -11.93 -14.52 -11.16
C LYS A 162 -12.15 -14.01 -9.73
N LEU A 163 -11.61 -12.83 -9.35
CA LEU A 163 -11.56 -12.36 -7.95
C LEU A 163 -11.96 -10.87 -7.77
N ASP A 164 -13.15 -10.53 -8.28
CA ASP A 164 -13.77 -9.19 -8.43
C ASP A 164 -14.01 -8.32 -7.16
N SER A 165 -13.41 -8.61 -6.01
CA SER A 165 -13.56 -7.74 -4.81
C SER A 165 -12.24 -7.24 -4.22
N LEU A 166 -11.11 -7.68 -4.76
CA LEU A 166 -9.76 -7.34 -4.32
C LEU A 166 -8.94 -6.62 -5.41
N GLU A 167 -9.49 -6.51 -6.61
CA GLU A 167 -8.77 -6.24 -7.87
C GLU A 167 -8.57 -4.77 -8.20
N GLN A 168 -9.11 -3.81 -7.43
CA GLN A 168 -8.97 -2.38 -7.72
C GLN A 168 -7.72 -1.73 -7.11
N ALA A 169 -7.14 -2.33 -6.06
CA ALA A 169 -5.97 -1.76 -5.38
C ALA A 169 -4.68 -1.88 -6.23
N THR A 170 -4.50 -3.01 -6.92
CA THR A 170 -3.29 -3.29 -7.69
C THR A 170 -3.18 -2.44 -8.96
N PRO A 171 -4.26 -2.24 -9.75
CA PRO A 171 -4.25 -1.31 -10.89
C PRO A 171 -4.04 0.14 -10.44
N ALA A 172 -4.73 0.58 -9.37
CA ALA A 172 -4.59 1.94 -8.87
C ALA A 172 -3.17 2.24 -8.35
N ALA A 173 -2.49 1.26 -7.74
CA ALA A 173 -1.10 1.41 -7.32
C ALA A 173 -0.14 1.55 -8.50
N ILE A 174 -0.33 0.75 -9.57
CA ILE A 174 0.48 0.84 -10.79
C ILE A 174 0.26 2.19 -11.48
N GLU A 175 -1.00 2.62 -11.58
CA GLU A 175 -1.36 3.90 -12.17
C GLU A 175 -0.82 5.08 -11.34
N LEU A 176 -0.86 4.99 -10.01
CA LEU A 176 -0.26 5.98 -9.12
C LEU A 176 1.25 6.12 -9.37
N VAL A 177 1.97 5.01 -9.46
CA VAL A 177 3.41 5.03 -9.75
C VAL A 177 3.67 5.67 -11.12
N SER A 178 2.87 5.34 -12.13
CA SER A 178 3.00 5.94 -13.46
C SER A 178 2.74 7.45 -13.43
N GLU A 179 1.72 7.92 -12.72
CA GLU A 179 1.43 9.35 -12.60
C GLU A 179 2.52 10.09 -11.83
N LEU A 180 3.08 9.51 -10.77
CA LEU A 180 4.20 10.09 -10.03
C LEU A 180 5.48 10.15 -10.89
N ASP A 181 5.71 9.16 -11.76
CA ASP A 181 6.83 9.17 -12.70
C ASP A 181 6.66 10.22 -13.81
N GLN A 182 5.44 10.36 -14.33
CA GLN A 182 5.09 11.42 -15.27
C GLN A 182 5.20 12.81 -14.62
N LEU A 183 4.84 12.95 -13.35
CA LEU A 183 5.01 14.17 -12.58
C LEU A 183 6.50 14.50 -12.40
N LEU A 184 7.31 13.53 -11.99
CA LEU A 184 8.75 13.67 -11.86
C LEU A 184 9.40 14.08 -13.20
N THR A 185 9.06 13.40 -14.29
CA THR A 185 9.56 13.71 -15.64
C THR A 185 9.10 15.09 -16.10
N GLY A 186 7.85 15.45 -15.81
CA GLY A 186 7.29 16.77 -16.10
C GLY A 186 8.00 17.89 -15.36
N MET A 187 8.47 17.63 -14.13
CA MET A 187 9.21 18.59 -13.30
C MET A 187 10.74 18.57 -13.54
N LEU A 188 11.30 17.56 -14.19
CA LEU A 188 12.72 17.50 -14.58
C LEU A 188 13.02 18.20 -15.91
N GLY A 189 11.99 18.65 -16.64
CA GLY A 189 12.12 19.36 -17.91
C GLY A 189 12.69 20.79 -17.80
N ASP A 190 12.78 21.49 -18.93
CA ASP A 190 13.23 22.88 -18.96
C ASP A 190 12.32 23.77 -18.09
N TYR A 191 12.90 24.42 -17.06
CA TYR A 191 12.17 25.34 -16.16
C TYR A 191 11.42 26.45 -16.91
N ASP A 192 11.94 26.86 -18.07
CA ASP A 192 11.31 27.83 -18.97
C ASP A 192 9.93 27.38 -19.45
N LYS A 193 9.72 26.08 -19.65
CA LYS A 193 8.43 25.52 -20.09
C LYS A 193 7.45 25.37 -18.93
N MET A 194 7.95 25.17 -17.71
CA MET A 194 7.11 24.90 -16.53
C MET A 194 6.37 26.11 -15.98
N GLY A 195 6.90 27.33 -16.13
CA GLY A 195 6.18 28.51 -15.68
C GLY A 195 5.11 29.02 -16.64
N THR A 196 4.93 28.38 -17.79
CA THR A 196 3.75 28.66 -18.63
C THR A 196 2.48 28.22 -17.89
N GLU A 197 1.43 29.05 -17.94
CA GLU A 197 0.20 28.82 -17.17
C GLU A 197 -0.39 27.42 -17.40
N GLY A 198 -0.37 26.94 -18.65
CA GLY A 198 -0.85 25.60 -19.02
C GLY A 198 0.07 24.44 -18.62
N ALA A 199 1.34 24.66 -18.27
CA ALA A 199 2.20 23.60 -17.74
C ALA A 199 1.98 23.38 -16.25
N TYR A 200 1.78 24.48 -15.50
CA TYR A 200 1.43 24.42 -14.08
C TYR A 200 0.08 23.72 -13.86
N GLU A 201 -0.94 24.06 -14.66
CA GLU A 201 -2.25 23.40 -14.57
C GLU A 201 -2.18 21.89 -14.79
N LYS A 202 -1.34 21.44 -15.74
CA LYS A 202 -1.11 20.00 -15.96
C LYS A 202 -0.45 19.32 -14.77
N ILE A 203 0.48 20.00 -14.10
CA ILE A 203 1.14 19.50 -12.89
C ILE A 203 0.12 19.40 -11.75
N ASP A 204 -0.71 20.42 -11.56
CA ASP A 204 -1.75 20.45 -10.54
C ASP A 204 -2.81 19.35 -10.78
N GLU A 205 -3.22 19.16 -12.03
CA GLU A 205 -4.11 18.06 -12.41
C GLU A 205 -3.48 16.69 -12.08
N LYS A 206 -2.19 16.50 -12.35
CA LYS A 206 -1.47 15.27 -12.01
C LYS A 206 -1.36 15.05 -10.51
N ILE A 207 -1.12 16.11 -9.73
CA ILE A 207 -1.11 16.05 -8.26
C ILE A 207 -2.50 15.63 -7.74
N MET A 208 -3.57 16.20 -8.29
CA MET A 208 -4.93 15.84 -7.93
C MET A 208 -5.24 14.37 -8.26
N ARG A 209 -4.87 13.92 -9.46
CA ARG A 209 -5.03 12.51 -9.87
C ARG A 209 -4.24 11.57 -8.98
N ALA A 210 -2.98 11.88 -8.66
CA ALA A 210 -2.16 11.10 -7.73
C ALA A 210 -2.77 11.03 -6.33
N THR A 211 -3.37 12.13 -5.85
CA THR A 211 -4.10 12.16 -4.57
C THR A 211 -5.31 11.22 -4.58
N LEU A 212 -6.09 11.25 -5.66
CA LEU A 212 -7.25 10.37 -5.84
C LEU A 212 -6.82 8.90 -5.91
N LEU A 213 -5.79 8.58 -6.69
CA LEU A 213 -5.24 7.23 -6.82
C LEU A 213 -4.69 6.72 -5.48
N GLY A 214 -3.97 7.55 -4.71
CA GLY A 214 -3.53 7.22 -3.36
C GLY A 214 -4.69 6.85 -2.44
N ASN A 215 -5.80 7.60 -2.49
CA ASN A 215 -7.01 7.27 -1.73
C ASN A 215 -7.64 5.94 -2.17
N LEU A 216 -7.60 5.62 -3.47
CA LEU A 216 -8.07 4.34 -3.99
C LEU A 216 -7.19 3.17 -3.54
N VAL A 217 -5.88 3.36 -3.40
CA VAL A 217 -4.96 2.36 -2.83
C VAL A 217 -5.26 2.11 -1.34
N ILE A 218 -5.54 3.17 -0.58
CA ILE A 218 -5.75 3.07 0.88
C ILE A 218 -7.11 2.47 1.24
N LYS A 219 -8.17 2.80 0.48
CA LYS A 219 -9.56 2.46 0.84
C LYS A 219 -9.80 0.95 1.03
N PRO A 220 -9.27 0.04 0.20
CA PRO A 220 -9.36 -1.41 0.42
C PRO A 220 -8.71 -1.86 1.72
N GLU A 221 -7.51 -1.37 2.05
CA GLU A 221 -6.82 -1.72 3.29
C GLU A 221 -7.57 -1.20 4.52
N TRP A 222 -8.11 0.02 4.43
CA TRP A 222 -8.96 0.58 5.46
C TRP A 222 -10.22 -0.25 5.71
N ASN A 223 -10.87 -0.71 4.63
CA ASN A 223 -12.03 -1.59 4.74
C ASN A 223 -11.67 -2.94 5.35
N ARG A 224 -10.47 -3.48 5.10
CA ARG A 224 -9.99 -4.70 5.76
C ARG A 224 -9.78 -4.51 7.26
N ILE A 225 -9.18 -3.38 7.66
CA ILE A 225 -9.01 -3.02 9.08
C ILE A 225 -10.38 -2.95 9.77
N LYS A 226 -11.36 -2.28 9.16
CA LYS A 226 -12.71 -2.13 9.72
C LYS A 226 -13.49 -3.44 9.79
N GLN A 227 -13.41 -4.27 8.76
CA GLN A 227 -14.13 -5.53 8.72
C GLN A 227 -13.50 -6.59 9.64
N GLY A 228 -12.23 -6.43 10.02
CA GLY A 228 -11.46 -7.45 10.72
C GLY A 228 -11.09 -8.62 9.79
N GLU A 229 -10.10 -9.41 10.20
CA GLU A 229 -9.67 -10.56 9.41
C GLU A 229 -10.74 -11.67 9.39
N LYS A 230 -10.81 -12.42 8.29
CA LYS A 230 -11.74 -13.55 8.15
C LYS A 230 -11.47 -14.63 9.20
N MET A 231 -10.22 -14.78 9.64
CA MET A 231 -9.79 -15.68 10.70
C MET A 231 -10.37 -15.26 12.05
N HIS A 232 -10.34 -13.96 12.39
CA HIS A 232 -10.89 -13.39 13.62
C HIS A 232 -12.36 -13.75 13.79
N ARG A 233 -13.13 -13.51 12.73
CA ARG A 233 -14.56 -13.80 12.72
C ARG A 233 -14.85 -15.28 12.90
N ARG A 234 -14.00 -16.16 12.34
CA ARG A 234 -14.10 -17.61 12.54
C ARG A 234 -13.71 -18.01 13.96
N ALA A 235 -12.66 -17.44 14.53
CA ALA A 235 -12.23 -17.74 15.89
C ALA A 235 -13.28 -17.32 16.93
N ILE A 236 -13.89 -16.13 16.76
CA ILE A 236 -15.01 -15.68 17.58
C ILE A 236 -16.19 -16.63 17.43
N PHE A 237 -16.55 -17.01 16.21
CA PHE A 237 -17.65 -17.95 15.97
C PHE A 237 -17.41 -19.31 16.64
N ILE A 238 -16.21 -19.88 16.47
CA ILE A 238 -15.83 -21.16 17.12
C ILE A 238 -15.89 -21.04 18.64
N ALA A 239 -15.41 -19.92 19.22
CA ALA A 239 -15.49 -19.69 20.66
C ALA A 239 -16.94 -19.69 21.15
N HIS A 240 -17.87 -19.05 20.44
CA HIS A 240 -19.29 -19.05 20.78
C HIS A 240 -19.90 -20.46 20.69
N VAL A 241 -19.58 -21.22 19.64
CA VAL A 241 -20.06 -22.60 19.47
C VAL A 241 -19.60 -23.47 20.63
N VAL A 242 -18.34 -23.36 21.04
CA VAL A 242 -17.77 -24.12 22.16
C VAL A 242 -18.45 -23.77 23.47
N VAL A 243 -18.62 -22.48 23.76
CA VAL A 243 -19.29 -22.02 24.99
C VAL A 243 -20.73 -22.54 25.04
N ALA A 244 -21.45 -22.51 23.91
CA ALA A 244 -22.80 -23.06 23.81
C ALA A 244 -22.83 -24.58 24.06
N VAL A 245 -21.92 -25.35 23.46
CA VAL A 245 -21.81 -26.80 23.68
C VAL A 245 -21.46 -27.11 25.13
N GLY A 246 -20.50 -26.38 25.72
CA GLY A 246 -20.12 -26.53 27.12
C GLY A 246 -21.28 -26.23 28.07
N PHE A 247 -22.07 -25.19 27.78
CA PHE A 247 -23.26 -24.84 28.55
C PHE A 247 -24.33 -25.94 28.48
N VAL A 248 -24.63 -26.45 27.28
CA VAL A 248 -25.59 -27.56 27.09
C VAL A 248 -25.13 -28.83 27.83
N GLY A 249 -23.83 -29.16 27.74
CA GLY A 249 -23.26 -30.30 28.45
C GLY A 249 -23.38 -30.17 29.97
N LEU A 250 -23.16 -28.96 30.51
CA LEU A 250 -23.30 -28.69 31.94
C LEU A 250 -24.76 -28.82 32.41
N VAL A 251 -25.71 -28.25 31.67
CA VAL A 251 -27.15 -28.39 31.97
C VAL A 251 -27.56 -29.87 31.95
N TYR A 252 -27.16 -30.62 30.92
CA TYR A 252 -27.45 -32.06 30.83
C TYR A 252 -26.89 -32.85 32.02
N ALA A 253 -25.66 -32.54 32.45
CA ALA A 253 -25.04 -33.17 33.61
C ALA A 253 -25.72 -32.82 34.94
N THR A 254 -26.33 -31.64 35.07
CA THR A 254 -27.06 -31.25 36.29
C THR A 254 -28.47 -31.83 36.39
N VAL A 255 -29.11 -32.12 35.25
CA VAL A 255 -30.49 -32.65 35.19
C VAL A 255 -30.53 -34.16 35.41
N ARG A 256 -29.40 -34.85 35.19
CA ARG A 256 -29.27 -36.31 35.30
C ARG A 256 -28.66 -36.72 36.62
#